data_AF-A0A552B7A0-F1
#
_entry.id   AF-A0A552B7A0-F1
#
_cell.length_a   1.000
_cell.length_b   1.000
_cell.length_c   1.000
_cell.angle_alpha   90.00
_cell.angle_beta   90.00
_cell.angle_gamma   90.00
#
_symmetry.space_group_name_H-M   'P 1'
#
loop_
_entity.id
_entity.type
_entity.pdbx_description
1 polymer ?
#
loop_
_entity_poly.entity_id
_entity_poly.type
_entity_poly.pdbx_seq_one_letter_code
_entity_poly.pdbx_strand_id
1 'polypeptide(L)'
;MYDYRQQLQNWAKINRILLYGCQVAAGDAGTEFINKLSQITGAKIAASSGRVGNAALGGSWELEVSLPATKGENQTFVETLAKM
;
A
#
# COMPACT_ATOMS: atom_id res chain seq x y z
N MET A 1 22.94 5.56 12.30
CA MET A 1 21.93 4.81 11.52
C MET A 1 20.76 4.57 12.45
N TYR A 2 19.59 5.13 12.15
CA TYR A 2 18.41 5.01 13.01
C TYR A 2 17.78 3.62 12.82
N ASP A 3 17.56 2.89 13.92
CA ASP A 3 16.87 1.60 13.91
C ASP A 3 15.47 1.77 14.51
N TYR A 4 14.46 1.79 13.64
CA TYR A 4 13.05 1.91 14.01
C TYR A 4 12.38 0.56 14.20
N ARG A 5 13.07 -0.57 13.99
CA ARG A 5 12.43 -1.89 13.92
C ARG A 5 11.71 -2.24 15.22
N GLN A 6 12.36 -2.01 16.36
CA GLN A 6 11.75 -2.22 17.69
C GLN A 6 10.52 -1.33 17.91
N GLN A 7 10.57 -0.08 17.43
CA GLN A 7 9.45 0.85 17.55
C GLN A 7 8.26 0.40 16.69
N LEU A 8 8.53 -0.04 15.46
CA LEU A 8 7.52 -0.55 14.54
C LEU A 8 6.88 -1.86 15.03
N GLN A 9 7.65 -2.72 15.69
CA GLN A 9 7.13 -3.94 16.32
C GLN A 9 6.22 -3.64 17.52
N ASN A 10 6.42 -2.48 18.17
CA ASN A 10 5.61 -2.03 19.29
C ASN A 10 4.36 -1.23 18.86
N TRP A 11 4.15 -1.01 17.57
CA TRP A 11 2.90 -0.45 17.08
C TRP A 11 1.76 -1.42 17.44
N ALA A 12 0.92 -1.03 18.40
CA ALA A 12 -0.15 -1.87 18.95
C ALA A 12 -1.04 -2.44 17.83
N LYS A 13 -1.19 -3.77 17.78
CA LYS A 13 -2.04 -4.58 16.87
C LYS A 13 -2.61 -3.83 15.65
N ILE A 14 -1.73 -3.32 14.78
CA ILE A 14 -2.13 -2.72 13.52
C ILE A 14 -2.33 -3.86 12.51
N ASN A 15 -3.57 -4.10 12.10
CA ASN A 15 -3.86 -5.15 11.12
C ASN A 15 -3.63 -4.68 9.67
N ARG A 16 -3.68 -3.35 9.42
CA ARG A 16 -3.56 -2.78 8.08
C ARG A 16 -2.92 -1.38 8.09
N ILE A 17 -2.02 -1.13 7.16
CA ILE A 17 -1.37 0.16 6.92
C ILE A 17 -1.63 0.55 5.46
N LEU A 18 -2.17 1.75 5.24
CA LEU A 18 -2.40 2.32 3.92
C LEU A 18 -1.39 3.46 3.69
N LEU A 19 -0.58 3.34 2.64
CA LEU A 19 0.47 4.30 2.33
C LEU A 19 0.09 5.13 1.10
N TYR A 20 -0.46 6.31 1.37
CA TYR A 20 -0.73 7.34 0.37
C TYR A 20 0.52 8.19 0.15
N GLY A 21 1.35 7.74 -0.78
CA GLY A 21 2.49 8.49 -1.30
C GLY A 21 2.68 8.16 -2.77
N CYS A 22 3.14 9.13 -3.55
CA CYS A 22 3.41 8.90 -4.96
C CYS A 22 4.46 7.79 -5.12
N GLN A 23 4.10 6.75 -5.90
CA GLN A 23 5.01 5.72 -6.37
C GLN A 23 5.71 4.92 -5.26
N VAL A 24 5.12 4.85 -4.07
CA VAL A 24 5.68 4.11 -2.92
C VAL A 24 5.89 2.63 -3.23
N ALA A 25 4.99 2.02 -4.01
CA ALA A 25 5.09 0.64 -4.45
C ALA A 25 5.46 0.51 -5.93
N ALA A 26 6.11 1.52 -6.53
CA ALA A 26 6.53 1.44 -7.93
C ALA A 26 7.72 0.49 -8.10
N GLY A 27 7.58 -0.44 -9.05
CA GLY A 27 8.62 -1.40 -9.42
C GLY A 27 9.05 -2.34 -8.29
N ASP A 28 10.16 -3.03 -8.52
CA ASP A 28 10.67 -4.07 -7.62
C ASP A 28 11.08 -3.49 -6.27
N ALA A 29 11.75 -2.33 -6.27
CA ALA A 29 12.22 -1.68 -5.05
C ALA A 29 11.05 -1.24 -4.13
N GLY A 30 10.01 -0.63 -4.70
CA GLY A 30 8.82 -0.24 -3.94
C GLY A 30 8.06 -1.44 -3.39
N THR A 31 7.92 -2.49 -4.20
CA THR A 31 7.29 -3.76 -3.77
C THR A 31 8.09 -4.43 -2.65
N GLU A 32 9.42 -4.48 -2.75
CA GLU A 32 10.29 -5.02 -1.71
C GLU A 32 10.20 -4.21 -0.41
N PHE A 33 10.13 -2.88 -0.51
CA PHE A 33 9.94 -1.99 0.63
C PHE A 33 8.67 -2.32 1.41
N ILE A 34 7.51 -2.35 0.74
CA ILE A 34 6.24 -2.65 1.43
C ILE A 34 6.17 -4.09 1.94
N ASN A 35 6.88 -5.03 1.30
CA ASN A 35 7.00 -6.41 1.79
C ASN A 35 7.75 -6.48 3.12
N LYS A 36 8.92 -5.82 3.20
CA LYS A 36 9.69 -5.73 4.44
C LYS A 36 8.90 -5.05 5.56
N LEU A 37 8.16 -3.99 5.24
CA LEU A 37 7.32 -3.31 6.22
C LEU A 37 6.19 -4.22 6.73
N SER A 38 5.54 -4.99 5.84
CA SER A 38 4.54 -5.99 6.21
C SER A 38 5.12 -7.03 7.17
N GLN A 39 6.33 -7.53 6.89
CA GLN A 39 7.00 -8.54 7.72
C GLN A 39 7.39 -8.00 9.11
N ILE A 40 7.83 -6.74 9.20
CA ILE A 40 8.23 -6.12 10.48
C ILE A 40 7.00 -5.84 11.35
N THR A 41 5.91 -5.36 10.76
CA THR A 41 4.71 -4.91 11.48
C THR A 41 3.68 -6.02 11.69
N GLY A 42 3.73 -7.09 10.90
CA GLY A 42 2.66 -8.10 10.82
C GLY A 42 1.37 -7.58 10.16
N ALA A 43 1.37 -6.35 9.64
CA ALA A 43 0.20 -5.72 9.06
C ALA A 43 0.08 -6.00 7.56
N LYS A 44 -1.16 -5.96 7.05
CA LYS A 44 -1.40 -5.84 5.60
C LYS A 44 -1.04 -4.42 5.14
N ILE A 45 -0.16 -4.29 4.17
CA ILE A 45 0.24 -3.01 3.59
C ILE A 45 -0.48 -2.85 2.26
N ALA A 46 -1.03 -1.67 2.00
CA ALA A 46 -1.44 -1.26 0.66
C ALA A 46 -0.81 0.09 0.32
N ALA A 47 -0.34 0.24 -0.91
CA ALA A 47 0.42 1.42 -1.33
C ALA A 47 0.20 1.70 -2.82
N SER A 48 0.36 2.97 -3.21
CA SER A 48 0.23 3.36 -4.62
C SER A 48 1.54 3.10 -5.38
N SER A 49 1.42 2.53 -6.57
CA SER A 49 2.48 2.47 -7.59
C SER A 49 2.48 3.69 -8.52
N GLY A 50 1.42 4.50 -8.47
CA GLY A 50 1.20 5.69 -9.30
C GLY A 50 1.29 7.00 -8.53
N ARG A 51 0.85 8.08 -9.16
CA ARG A 51 0.72 9.39 -8.49
C ARG A 51 -0.54 9.38 -7.62
N VAL A 52 -0.42 9.83 -6.38
CA VAL A 52 -1.58 10.00 -5.50
C VAL A 52 -2.14 11.42 -5.63
N GLY A 53 -3.47 11.56 -5.68
CA GLY A 53 -4.12 12.87 -5.61
C GLY A 53 -5.26 13.09 -6.61
N ASN A 54 -5.48 14.37 -6.96
CA ASN A 54 -6.58 14.78 -7.82
C ASN A 54 -6.48 14.17 -9.24
N ALA A 55 -7.55 13.48 -9.67
CA ALA A 55 -7.67 12.86 -10.98
C ALA A 55 -7.53 13.86 -12.15
N ALA A 56 -8.07 15.08 -12.02
CA ALA A 56 -7.93 16.13 -13.04
C ALA A 56 -6.47 16.60 -13.20
N LEU A 57 -5.61 16.34 -12.22
CA LEU A 57 -4.17 16.63 -12.26
C LEU A 57 -3.31 15.38 -12.50
N GLY A 58 -3.93 14.25 -12.85
CA GLY A 58 -3.27 12.98 -13.16
C GLY A 58 -2.85 12.16 -11.92
N GLY A 59 -3.53 12.35 -10.78
CA GLY A 59 -3.38 11.50 -9.59
C GLY A 59 -4.54 10.52 -9.40
N SER A 60 -4.36 9.52 -8.55
CA SER A 60 -5.41 8.59 -8.12
C SER A 60 -5.43 8.48 -6.59
N TRP A 61 -6.54 8.02 -6.00
CA TRP A 61 -6.58 7.61 -4.59
C TRP A 61 -6.58 6.09 -4.42
N GLU A 62 -6.32 5.36 -5.51
CA GLU A 62 -6.20 3.91 -5.50
C GLU A 62 -4.82 3.47 -4.99
N LEU A 63 -4.80 2.30 -4.36
CA LEU A 63 -3.59 1.65 -3.86
C LEU A 63 -3.44 0.33 -4.63
N GLU A 64 -2.67 0.37 -5.71
CA GLU A 64 -2.65 -0.72 -6.70
C GLU A 64 -1.91 -1.96 -6.20
N VAL A 65 -1.05 -1.81 -5.18
CA VAL A 65 -0.22 -2.90 -4.64
C VAL A 65 -0.58 -3.16 -3.18
N SER A 66 -0.85 -4.43 -2.84
CA SER A 66 -1.11 -4.84 -1.45
C SER A 66 -0.43 -6.16 -1.07
N LEU A 67 0.13 -6.20 0.14
CA LEU A 67 0.85 -7.34 0.72
C LEU A 67 0.39 -7.64 2.16
N PRO A 68 0.32 -8.93 2.57
CA PRO A 68 0.40 -10.10 1.70
C PRO A 68 -0.74 -10.07 0.69
N ALA A 69 -0.47 -10.50 -0.54
CA ALA A 69 -1.45 -10.47 -1.61
C ALA A 69 -2.61 -11.40 -1.25
N THR A 70 -3.74 -10.82 -0.85
CA THR A 70 -4.97 -11.58 -0.61
C THR A 70 -5.69 -11.74 -1.93
N LYS A 71 -5.83 -12.97 -2.38
CA LYS A 71 -6.62 -13.32 -3.56
C LYS A 71 -8.08 -12.93 -3.31
N GLY A 72 -8.52 -11.76 -3.79
CA GLY A 72 -9.94 -11.34 -3.73
C GLY A 72 -10.28 -9.86 -3.52
N GLU A 73 -9.34 -8.96 -3.17
CA GLU A 73 -9.69 -7.54 -2.95
C GLU A 73 -9.51 -6.63 -4.18
N ASN A 74 -8.75 -7.06 -5.20
CA ASN A 74 -8.48 -6.25 -6.41
C ASN A 74 -9.54 -6.40 -7.51
N GLN A 75 -10.70 -7.00 -7.24
CA GLN A 75 -11.75 -7.20 -8.26
C GLN A 75 -13.04 -6.40 -8.00
N THR A 76 -13.29 -5.94 -6.77
CA THR A 76 -14.61 -5.36 -6.45
C THR A 76 -14.68 -3.84 -6.61
N PHE A 77 -13.55 -3.11 -6.62
CA PHE A 77 -13.58 -1.65 -6.73
C PHE A 77 -13.53 -1.13 -8.17
N VAL A 78 -12.90 -1.89 -9.09
CA VAL A 78 -12.76 -1.48 -10.51
C VAL A 78 -14.08 -1.67 -11.28
N GLU A 79 -14.88 -2.68 -10.93
CA GLU A 79 -16.12 -2.98 -11.66
C GLU A 79 -17.26 -1.97 -11.42
N THR A 80 -17.19 -1.16 -10.36
CA THR A 80 -18.26 -0.20 -10.03
C THR A 80 -18.11 1.13 -10.78
N LEU A 81 -16.90 1.49 -11.22
CA LEU A 81 -16.66 2.75 -11.96
C LEU A 81 -16.74 2.60 -13.49
N ALA A 82 -16.72 1.36 -14.02
CA ALA A 82 -16.88 1.11 -15.46
C ALA A 82 -18.35 1.00 -15.93
N LYS A 83 -19.32 1.18 -15.02
CA LYS A 83 -20.77 1.08 -15.29
C LYS A 83 -21.59 2.33 -14.92
N MET A 84 -20.94 3.49 -14.72
CA MET A 84 -21.64 4.78 -14.67
C MET A 84 -21.12 5.71 -15.76
#